data_AF-A0A7C2FJK8-F1
#
_entry.id   AF-A0A7C2FJK8-F1
#
_cell.length_a   1.000
_cell.length_b   1.000
_cell.length_c   1.000
_cell.angle_alpha   90.00
_cell.angle_beta   90.00
_cell.angle_gamma   90.00
#
_symmetry.space_group_name_H-M   'P 1'
#
loop_
_entity.id
_entity.type
_entity.pdbx_description
1 polymer ?
#
loop_
_entity_poly.entity_id
_entity_poly.type
_entity_poly.pdbx_seq_one_letter_code
_entity_poly.pdbx_strand_id
1 'polypeptide(L)'
;MKIIAHGIDLVDFPRIESMIQRHGERFMNRIFTVREQADAEGVKNKFEKLAGRFAAKEAVLKLIGTGWRGKIAWTEIEVVNNAMGQPIVTI
;
A
#
# COMPACT_ATOMS: atom_id res chain seq x y z
N MET A 1 24.48 -3.09 -12.07
CA MET A 1 23.63 -2.14 -11.33
C MET A 1 23.83 -2.38 -9.84
N LYS A 2 24.01 -1.34 -9.02
CA LYS A 2 24.24 -1.48 -7.56
C LYS A 2 22.91 -1.33 -6.83
N ILE A 3 22.56 -2.29 -5.98
CA ILE A 3 21.40 -2.19 -5.08
C ILE A 3 21.80 -1.29 -3.91
N ILE A 4 20.98 -0.26 -3.63
CA ILE A 4 21.25 0.75 -2.59
C ILE A 4 20.62 0.34 -1.26
N ALA A 5 19.40 -0.20 -1.28
CA ALA A 5 18.66 -0.66 -0.11
C ALA A 5 17.69 -1.79 -0.49
N HIS A 6 17.22 -2.53 0.51
CA HIS A 6 16.16 -3.53 0.38
C HIS A 6 15.10 -3.29 1.48
N GLY A 7 13.85 -3.65 1.19
CA GLY A 7 12.72 -3.47 2.10
C GLY A 7 11.78 -4.66 1.96
N ILE A 8 11.37 -5.20 3.10
CA ILE A 8 10.43 -6.31 3.19
C ILE A 8 9.44 -6.02 4.31
N ASP A 9 8.19 -6.39 4.08
CA ASP A 9 7.14 -6.26 5.07
C ASP A 9 6.16 -7.44 5.00
N LEU A 10 5.59 -7.78 6.16
CA LEU A 10 4.55 -8.79 6.30
C LEU A 10 3.40 -8.17 7.05
N VAL A 11 2.21 -8.26 6.45
CA VAL A 11 0.99 -7.73 7.04
C VAL A 11 0.01 -8.85 7.35
N ASP A 12 -0.63 -8.74 8.51
CA ASP A 12 -1.75 -9.60 8.88
C ASP A 12 -3.03 -9.12 8.18
N PHE A 13 -3.59 -9.96 7.29
CA PHE A 13 -4.77 -9.61 6.49
C PHE A 13 -6.00 -9.25 7.35
N PRO A 14 -6.42 -10.09 8.33
CA PRO A 14 -7.52 -9.77 9.24
C PRO A 14 -7.35 -8.43 9.97
N ARG A 15 -6.11 -8.03 10.30
CA ARG A 15 -5.84 -6.72 10.91
C ARG A 15 -6.21 -5.58 9.97
N ILE A 16 -5.81 -5.65 8.70
CA ILE A 16 -6.10 -4.60 7.72
C ILE A 16 -7.59 -4.52 7.43
N GLU A 17 -8.24 -5.67 7.24
CA GLU A 17 -9.69 -5.74 7.06
C GLU A 17 -10.43 -5.09 8.24
N SER A 18 -10.05 -5.45 9.47
CA SER A 18 -10.63 -4.87 10.70
C SER A 18 -10.40 -3.36 10.80
N MET A 19 -9.23 -2.85 10.39
CA MET A 19 -8.96 -1.41 10.38
C MET A 19 -9.81 -0.66 9.35
N ILE A 20 -9.97 -1.23 8.15
CA ILE A 20 -10.82 -0.63 7.12
C ILE A 20 -12.29 -0.62 7.58
N GLN A 21 -12.78 -1.72 8.17
CA GLN A 21 -14.14 -1.79 8.68
C GLN A 21 -14.38 -0.82 9.85
N ARG A 22 -13.41 -0.68 10.77
CA ARG A 22 -13.53 0.18 11.96
C ARG A 22 -13.44 1.67 11.64
N HIS A 23 -12.59 2.04 10.69
CA HIS A 23 -12.24 3.44 10.44
C HIS A 23 -12.72 3.97 9.07
N GLY A 24 -13.24 3.11 8.21
CA GLY A 24 -13.85 3.45 6.93
C GLY A 24 -12.98 4.36 6.07
N GLU A 25 -13.61 5.40 5.51
CA GLU A 25 -12.96 6.38 4.62
C GLU A 25 -11.76 7.06 5.25
N ARG A 26 -11.75 7.29 6.57
CA ARG A 26 -10.60 7.95 7.23
C ARG A 26 -9.33 7.12 7.08
N PHE A 27 -9.43 5.80 7.23
CA PHE A 27 -8.28 4.92 7.02
C PHE A 27 -7.95 4.79 5.53
N MET A 28 -8.99 4.64 4.69
CA MET A 28 -8.80 4.52 3.24
C MET A 28 -8.06 5.72 2.66
N ASN A 29 -8.52 6.94 2.94
CA ASN A 29 -7.94 8.18 2.43
C ASN A 29 -6.58 8.52 3.04
N ARG A 30 -6.27 7.98 4.22
CA ARG A 30 -4.95 8.16 4.84
C ARG A 30 -3.89 7.30 4.17
N ILE A 31 -4.25 6.11 3.70
CA ILE A 31 -3.29 5.08 3.28
C ILE A 31 -3.24 4.90 1.77
N PHE A 32 -4.39 4.97 1.08
CA PHE A 32 -4.51 4.62 -0.33
C PHE A 32 -4.86 5.84 -1.18
N THR A 33 -4.18 5.96 -2.31
CA THR A 33 -4.50 6.93 -3.35
C THR A 33 -5.89 6.67 -3.94
N VAL A 34 -6.48 7.69 -4.57
CA VAL A 34 -7.79 7.55 -5.24
C VAL A 34 -7.76 6.43 -6.28
N ARG A 35 -6.64 6.27 -7.01
CA ARG A 35 -6.49 5.23 -8.02
C ARG A 35 -6.43 3.83 -7.42
N GLU A 36 -5.73 3.66 -6.31
CA GLU A 36 -5.71 2.38 -5.60
C GLU A 36 -7.09 2.03 -5.06
N GLN A 37 -7.83 3.00 -4.52
CA GLN A 37 -9.20 2.78 -4.06
C GLN A 37 -10.11 2.33 -5.22
N ALA A 38 -10.10 3.07 -6.34
CA ALA A 38 -10.88 2.73 -7.53
C ALA A 38 -10.52 1.34 -8.09
N ASP A 39 -9.24 1.01 -8.16
CA ASP A 39 -8.78 -0.30 -8.66
C ASP A 39 -9.09 -1.46 -7.68
N ALA A 40 -9.38 -1.17 -6.41
CA ALA A 40 -9.83 -2.17 -5.44
C ALA A 40 -11.35 -2.35 -5.43
N GLU A 41 -12.14 -1.33 -5.75
CA GLU A 41 -13.61 -1.40 -5.74
C GLU A 41 -14.17 -2.38 -6.77
N GLY A 42 -13.49 -2.56 -7.91
CA GLY A 42 -13.92 -3.46 -8.99
C GLY A 42 -13.68 -4.95 -8.76
N VAL A 43 -13.08 -5.37 -7.62
CA VAL A 43 -12.69 -6.76 -7.39
C VAL A 43 -13.36 -7.38 -6.16
N LYS A 44 -13.69 -8.68 -6.25
CA LYS A 44 -14.33 -9.44 -5.16
C LYS A 44 -13.49 -9.46 -3.88
N ASN A 45 -12.17 -9.46 -4.01
CA ASN A 45 -11.23 -9.56 -2.90
C ASN A 45 -10.55 -8.22 -2.57
N LYS A 46 -11.34 -7.13 -2.53
CA LYS A 46 -10.81 -5.77 -2.32
C LYS A 46 -9.90 -5.65 -1.09
N PHE A 47 -10.25 -6.30 0.02
CA PHE A 47 -9.49 -6.19 1.27
C PHE A 47 -8.12 -6.88 1.16
N GLU A 48 -8.04 -8.03 0.49
CA GLU A 48 -6.77 -8.72 0.25
C GLU A 48 -5.85 -7.88 -0.62
N LYS A 49 -6.41 -7.29 -1.69
CA LYS A 49 -5.68 -6.39 -2.58
C LYS A 49 -5.14 -5.17 -1.83
N LEU A 50 -5.95 -4.55 -0.98
CA LEU A 50 -5.54 -3.42 -0.14
C LEU A 50 -4.51 -3.81 0.93
N ALA A 51 -4.62 -5.01 1.50
CA ALA A 51 -3.60 -5.53 2.42
C ALA A 51 -2.25 -5.74 1.71
N GLY A 52 -2.24 -6.34 0.52
CA GLY A 52 -1.02 -6.48 -0.29
C GLY A 52 -0.37 -5.14 -0.61
N ARG A 53 -1.19 -4.11 -0.93
CA ARG A 53 -0.71 -2.74 -1.14
C ARG A 53 -0.14 -2.12 0.14
N PHE A 54 -0.79 -2.34 1.28
CA PHE A 54 -0.28 -1.87 2.57
C PHE A 54 1.13 -2.41 2.83
N ALA A 55 1.33 -3.72 2.67
CA ALA A 55 2.65 -4.35 2.83
C ALA A 55 3.68 -3.80 1.82
N ALA A 56 3.29 -3.64 0.54
CA ALA A 56 4.18 -3.05 -0.47
C ALA A 56 4.61 -1.62 -0.10
N LYS A 57 3.70 -0.79 0.41
CA LYS A 57 4.02 0.55 0.89
C LYS A 57 4.94 0.53 2.11
N GLU A 58 4.73 -0.36 3.07
CA GLU A 58 5.65 -0.51 4.22
C GLU A 58 7.05 -0.96 3.78
N ALA A 59 7.14 -1.89 2.82
CA ALA A 59 8.41 -2.30 2.25
C ALA A 59 9.14 -1.11 1.57
N VAL A 60 8.42 -0.26 0.85
CA VAL A 60 8.96 0.96 0.24
C VAL A 60 9.41 1.97 1.30
N LEU A 61 8.62 2.22 2.35
CA LEU A 61 9.02 3.11 3.43
C LEU A 61 10.30 2.64 4.15
N LYS A 62 10.51 1.33 4.25
CA LYS A 62 11.76 0.73 4.76
C LYS A 62 12.94 0.97 3.82
N LEU A 63 12.74 0.93 2.50
CA LEU A 63 13.78 1.26 1.51
C LEU A 63 14.27 2.71 1.66
N ILE A 64 13.35 3.65 1.85
CA ILE A 64 13.64 5.09 1.90
C ILE A 64 14.36 5.47 3.20
N GLY A 65 14.25 4.65 4.24
CA GLY A 65 15.00 4.83 5.50
C GLY A 65 14.48 5.98 6.38
N THR A 66 13.34 6.58 6.04
CA THR A 66 12.71 7.64 6.85
C THR A 66 11.94 7.07 8.05
N GLY A 67 11.58 5.78 8.01
CA GLY A 67 10.68 5.17 8.98
C GLY A 67 9.34 5.90 9.06
N TRP A 68 8.61 5.69 10.17
CA TRP A 68 7.33 6.36 10.42
C TRP A 68 7.45 7.86 10.79
N ARG A 69 8.68 8.39 10.90
CA ARG A 69 8.96 9.76 11.42
C ARG A 69 9.03 10.83 10.33
N GLY A 70 8.16 10.71 9.32
CA GLY A 70 7.65 11.86 8.58
C GLY A 70 8.62 12.52 7.61
N LYS A 71 8.58 12.07 6.36
CA LYS A 71 8.88 12.88 5.16
C LYS A 71 8.03 12.49 3.94
N ILE A 72 7.39 11.32 3.99
CA ILE A 72 6.57 10.78 2.90
C ILE A 72 5.24 10.29 3.49
N ALA A 73 4.14 10.78 2.95
CA ALA A 73 2.79 10.30 3.24
C ALA A 73 2.54 8.96 2.53
N TRP A 74 1.66 8.13 3.08
CA TRP A 74 1.30 6.85 2.47
C TRP A 74 0.73 7.00 1.05
N THR A 75 0.05 8.11 0.79
CA THR A 75 -0.53 8.44 -0.51
C THR A 75 0.47 9.01 -1.51
N GLU A 76 1.70 9.31 -1.10
CA GLU A 76 2.80 9.62 -2.03
C GLU A 76 3.38 8.34 -2.64
N ILE A 77 3.15 7.17 -2.04
CA ILE A 77 3.51 5.88 -2.64
C ILE A 77 2.25 5.29 -3.27
N GLU A 78 2.24 5.05 -4.58
CA GLU A 78 1.14 4.40 -5.31
C GLU A 78 1.56 3.00 -5.76
N VAL A 79 0.73 1.99 -5.48
CA VAL A 79 0.92 0.60 -5.92
C VAL A 79 -0.24 0.15 -6.79
N VAL A 80 -0.02 0.07 -8.10
CA VAL A 80 -1.03 -0.36 -9.09
C VAL A 80 -0.49 -1.45 -9.98
N ASN A 81 -1.36 -2.28 -10.54
CA ASN A 81 -0.97 -3.28 -11.51
C ASN A 81 -0.96 -2.66 -12.93
N ASN A 82 0.00 -3.04 -13.76
CA ASN A 82 -0.04 -2.73 -15.19
C ASN A 82 -1.05 -3.65 -15.92
N ALA A 83 -1.19 -3.48 -17.24
CA ALA A 83 -2.12 -4.27 -18.05
C ALA A 83 -1.87 -5.79 -18.02
N MET A 84 -0.65 -6.22 -17.68
CA MET A 84 -0.29 -7.64 -17.54
C MET A 84 -0.47 -8.16 -16.10
N GLY A 85 -0.98 -7.33 -15.19
CA GLY A 85 -1.15 -7.69 -13.78
C GLY A 85 0.10 -7.54 -12.92
N GLN A 86 1.23 -7.07 -13.47
CA GLN A 86 2.45 -6.87 -12.69
C GLN A 86 2.31 -5.63 -11.78
N PRO A 87 2.60 -5.72 -10.47
CA PRO A 87 2.57 -4.57 -9.59
C PRO A 87 3.70 -3.60 -9.93
N ILE A 88 3.37 -2.31 -9.99
CA ILE A 88 4.27 -1.18 -10.23
C ILE A 88 4.15 -0.22 -9.05
N VAL A 89 5.29 0.29 -8.60
CA VAL A 89 5.37 1.30 -7.55
C VAL A 89 5.71 2.66 -8.19
N THR A 90 4.98 3.70 -7.83
CA THR A 90 5.30 5.10 -8.14
C THR A 90 5.42 5.88 -6.83
N ILE A 91 6.42 6.76 -6.72
CA ILE A 91 6.72 7.59 -5.55
C ILE A 91 7.02 9.00 -6.03
#